data_AF-K9SWY8-F1
#
_entry.id   AF-K9SWY8-F1
#
_cell.length_a   1.000
_cell.length_b   1.000
_cell.length_c   1.000
_cell.angle_alpha   90.00
_cell.angle_beta   90.00
_cell.angle_gamma   90.00
#
_symmetry.space_group_name_H-M   'P 1'
#
loop_
_entity.id
_entity.type
_entity.pdbx_description
1 polymer ?
#
loop_
_entity_poly.entity_id
_entity_poly.type
_entity_poly.pdbx_seq_one_letter_code
_entity_poly.pdbx_strand_id
1 'polypeptide(L)' 'MGNPHPKNNLQYVTRQDDTTDKLSPLTLGARLPLEIDALVRSLPNRSAWLRRVITEAAKKELMNVEN' A
#
# COMPACT_ATOMS: atom_id res chain seq x y z
N MET A 1 -13.93 -28.72 -6.85
CA MET A 1 -14.56 -28.26 -5.58
C MET A 1 -13.70 -27.15 -5.01
N GLY A 2 -14.27 -25.96 -4.80
CA GLY A 2 -13.56 -24.82 -4.19
C GLY A 2 -13.40 -24.99 -2.69
N ASN A 3 -12.32 -24.49 -2.11
CA ASN A 3 -12.01 -24.60 -0.69
C ASN A 3 -13.17 -24.03 0.18
N PRO A 4 -13.84 -24.84 1.02
CA PRO A 4 -15.00 -24.41 1.82
C PRO A 4 -14.61 -23.49 2.99
N HIS A 5 -13.33 -23.40 3.32
CA HIS A 5 -12.81 -22.46 4.32
C HIS A 5 -11.66 -21.65 3.71
N PRO A 6 -11.96 -20.61 2.90
CA PRO A 6 -10.94 -19.68 2.45
C PRO A 6 -10.40 -18.97 3.69
N LYS A 7 -9.18 -19.31 4.11
CA LYS A 7 -8.48 -18.54 5.14
C LYS A 7 -8.21 -17.17 4.52
N ASN A 8 -9.04 -16.19 4.90
CA ASN A 8 -8.84 -14.78 4.53
C ASN A 8 -7.70 -14.22 5.40
N ASN A 9 -6.52 -14.83 5.26
CA ASN A 9 -5.29 -14.39 5.89
C ASN A 9 -4.78 -13.21 5.05
N LEU A 10 -5.56 -12.12 5.01
CA LEU A 10 -5.10 -10.82 4.53
C LEU A 10 -4.03 -10.37 5.51
N GLN A 11 -2.84 -10.94 5.32
CA GLN A 11 -1.68 -10.74 6.17
C GLN A 11 -1.51 -9.25 6.33
N TYR A 12 -1.58 -8.78 7.57
CA TYR A 12 -1.19 -7.43 7.94
C TYR A 12 0.16 -7.17 7.30
N VAL A 13 0.20 -6.28 6.30
CA VAL A 13 1.44 -5.86 5.68
C VAL A 13 2.27 -5.23 6.79
N THR A 14 3.33 -5.93 7.22
CA THR A 14 4.19 -5.47 8.31
C THR A 14 4.75 -4.10 7.93
N ARG A 15 4.75 -3.18 8.91
CA ARG A 15 5.32 -1.84 8.73
C ARG A 15 6.78 -1.99 8.28
N GLN A 16 7.18 -1.27 7.22
CA GLN A 16 8.52 -1.35 6.61
C GLN A 16 9.30 -0.03 6.79
N ASP A 17 8.92 0.75 7.79
CA ASP A 17 9.49 2.06 8.10
C ASP A 17 9.38 2.36 9.59
N ASP A 18 10.24 3.26 10.07
CA ASP A 18 10.37 3.61 11.49
C ASP A 18 9.36 4.67 11.96
N THR A 19 8.38 5.00 11.11
CA THR A 19 7.37 6.00 11.45
C THR A 19 6.47 5.49 12.59
N THR A 20 5.83 6.40 13.32
CA THR A 20 4.90 6.06 14.42
C THR A 20 3.45 6.38 14.10
N ASP A 21 3.18 6.89 12.90
CA ASP A 21 1.83 7.26 12.45
C ASP A 21 0.85 6.10 12.59
N LYS A 22 -0.39 6.41 12.99
CA LYS A 22 -1.47 5.43 13.05
C LYS A 22 -1.92 5.11 11.63
N LEU A 23 -1.83 3.84 11.25
CA LEU A 23 -2.23 3.34 9.94
C LEU A 23 -3.58 2.63 10.03
N SER A 24 -4.35 2.66 8.94
CA SER A 24 -5.59 1.87 8.85
C SER A 24 -5.30 0.37 9.02
N PRO A 25 -6.14 -0.39 9.74
CA PRO A 25 -5.99 -1.85 9.84
C PRO A 25 -6.29 -2.57 8.52
N LEU A 26 -6.88 -1.88 7.54
CA LEU A 26 -7.21 -2.42 6.21
C LEU A 26 -6.21 -1.95 5.16
N THR A 27 -5.77 -2.87 4.31
CA THR A 27 -4.90 -2.58 3.17
C THR A 27 -5.72 -2.15 1.95
N LEU A 28 -5.27 -1.10 1.26
CA LEU A 28 -5.76 -0.77 -0.08
C LEU A 28 -5.03 -1.60 -1.14
N GLY A 29 -5.77 -2.14 -2.11
CA GLY A 29 -5.22 -2.92 -3.21
C GLY A 29 -5.64 -2.32 -4.56
N ALA A 30 -4.69 -2.23 -5.49
CA ALA A 30 -4.92 -1.77 -6.87
C ALA A 30 -4.08 -2.60 -7.84
N ARG A 31 -4.57 -2.77 -9.08
CA ARG A 31 -3.78 -3.36 -10.16
C ARG A 31 -2.93 -2.28 -10.81
N LEU A 32 -1.66 -2.60 -11.07
CA LEU A 32 -0.70 -1.73 -11.74
C LEU A 32 -0.31 -2.33 -13.11
N PRO A 33 0.16 -1.51 -14.07
CA PRO A 33 0.84 -2.02 -15.25
C PRO A 33 2.01 -2.93 -14.86
N LEU A 34 2.24 -4.01 -15.63
CA LEU A 34 3.21 -5.07 -15.30
C LEU A 34 4.61 -4.54 -14.98
N GLU A 35 5.11 -3.62 -15.81
CA GLU A 35 6.44 -3.03 -15.64
C GLU A 35 6.57 -2.24 -14.33
N ILE A 36 5.51 -1.52 -13.95
CA ILE A 36 5.47 -0.75 -12.71
C ILE A 36 5.34 -1.67 -11.50
N ASP A 37 4.50 -2.71 -11.57
CA ASP A 37 4.39 -3.70 -10.49
C ASP A 37 5.74 -4.38 -10.23
N ALA A 38 6.48 -4.77 -11.28
CA ALA A 38 7.81 -5.35 -11.16
C ALA A 38 8.79 -4.41 -10.45
N LEU A 39 8.82 -3.12 -10.83
CA LEU A 39 9.66 -2.11 -10.19
C LEU A 39 9.29 -1.91 -8.71
N VAL A 40 8.01 -1.70 -8.40
CA VAL A 40 7.54 -1.47 -7.03
C VAL A 40 7.83 -2.70 -6.14
N ARG A 41 7.67 -3.91 -6.66
CA ARG A 41 7.96 -5.15 -5.91
C ARG A 41 9.44 -5.37 -5.63
N SER A 42 10.33 -4.82 -6.46
CA SER A 42 11.78 -4.89 -6.25
C SER A 42 12.28 -4.01 -5.10
N LEU A 43 11.47 -3.07 -4.61
CA LEU A 43 11.85 -2.18 -3.52
C LEU A 43 11.84 -2.91 -2.16
N PRO A 44 12.89 -2.77 -1.33
CA PRO A 44 12.96 -3.42 -0.01
C PRO A 44 11.88 -2.90 0.96
N ASN A 45 11.49 -1.63 0.82
CA ASN A 45 10.54 -0.91 1.67
C ASN A 45 9.28 -0.49 0.89
N ARG A 46 8.83 -1.32 -0.07
CA ARG A 46 7.71 -1.02 -0.99
C ARG A 46 6.47 -0.43 -0.31
N SER A 47 6.11 -0.91 0.87
CA SER A 47 4.91 -0.49 1.59
C SER A 47 5.04 0.93 2.15
N ALA A 48 6.24 1.30 2.61
CA ALA A 48 6.53 2.67 3.04
C ALA A 48 6.56 3.62 1.83
N TRP A 49 7.20 3.19 0.73
CA TRP A 49 7.24 3.96 -0.51
C TRP A 49 5.84 4.21 -1.09
N LEU A 50 5.01 3.17 -1.20
CA LEU A 50 3.62 3.28 -1.68
C LEU A 50 2.81 4.24 -0.80
N ARG A 51 2.95 4.14 0.52
CA ARG A 51 2.24 5.03 1.45
C ARG A 51 2.62 6.49 1.22
N ARG A 52 3.91 6.79 1.06
CA ARG A 52 4.38 8.15 0.77
C ARG A 52 3.77 8.69 -0.52
N VAL A 53 3.91 7.94 -1.63
CA VAL A 53 3.42 8.34 -2.95
C VAL A 53 1.91 8.58 -2.95
N ILE A 54 1.13 7.66 -2.38
CA ILE A 54 -0.33 7.80 -2.31
C ILE A 54 -0.72 8.98 -1.42
N THR A 55 -0.02 9.19 -0.30
CA THR A 55 -0.30 10.31 0.61
C THR A 55 0.00 11.66 -0.05
N GLU A 56 1.13 11.77 -0.75
CA GLU A 56 1.49 12.98 -1.49
C GLU A 56 0.45 13.29 -2.58
N ALA A 57 0.08 12.28 -3.38
CA ALA A 57 -0.96 12.43 -4.40
C ALA A 57 -2.32 12.82 -3.81
N ALA A 58 -2.76 12.16 -2.72
CA ALA A 58 -4.02 12.48 -2.07
C ALA A 58 -4.04 13.90 -1.47
N LYS A 59 -2.95 14.34 -0.82
CA LYS A 59 -2.83 15.70 -0.30
C LYS A 59 -2.94 16.75 -1.41
N LYS A 60 -2.26 16.49 -2.52
CA LYS A 60 -2.22 17.40 -3.67
C LYS A 60 -3.55 17.45 -4.43
N GLU A 61 -4.11 16.29 -4.76
CA GLU A 61 -5.21 16.15 -5.72
C GLU A 61 -6.58 16.16 -5.05
N LEU A 62 -6.69 15.66 -3.81
CA LEU A 62 -7.97 15.46 -3.13
C LEU A 62 -8.19 16.44 -1.97
N MET A 63 -7.11 16.92 -1.35
CA MET A 63 -7.19 17.81 -0.18
C MET A 63 -6.83 19.27 -0.49
N ASN A 64 -6.41 19.59 -1.73
CA ASN A 64 -5.93 20.91 -2.15
C ASN A 64 -4.92 21.52 -1.17
N VAL A 65 -4.08 20.69 -0.55
CA VAL A 65 -2.95 21.17 0.24
C VAL A 65 -1.85 21.50 -0.76
N GLU A 66 -1.98 22.66 -1.40
CA GLU A 66 -0.90 23.26 -2.18
C GLU A 66 0.20 23.69 -1.20
N ASN A 67 1.43 23.28 -1.53
CA ASN A 67 2.62 23.51 -0.73
C ASN A 67 3.24 24.87 -1.10
#